data_AF-A0A1F2R0K3-F1
#
_entry.id   AF-A0A1F2R0K3-F1
#
_cell.length_a   1.000
_cell.length_b   1.000
_cell.length_c   1.000
_cell.angle_alpha   90.00
_cell.angle_beta   90.00
_cell.angle_gamma   90.00
#
_symmetry.space_group_name_H-M   'P 1'
#
loop_
_entity.id
_entity.type
_entity.pdbx_description
1 polymer ?
#
loop_
_entity_poly.entity_id
_entity_poly.type
_entity_poly.pdbx_seq_one_letter_code
_entity_poly.pdbx_strand_id
1 'polypeptide(L)' 'MSDITVKGVLQSGSTYLAMVLGPNGKTYVVRQGDSLRDGTIRSITPQGLVVIQNINDPLSTQSQREVRKLLRSFSEEAK' A
#
# COMPACT_ATOMS: atom_id res chain seq x y z
N MET A 1 -15.55 3.47 1.47
CA MET A 1 -14.27 2.81 1.79
C MET A 1 -13.42 2.79 0.53
N SER A 2 -12.45 3.70 0.43
CA SER A 2 -11.58 3.84 -0.74
C SER A 2 -10.33 2.97 -0.58
N ASP A 3 -10.52 1.66 -0.48
CA ASP A 3 -9.40 0.74 -0.27
C ASP A 3 -8.61 0.53 -1.56
N ILE A 4 -7.32 0.89 -1.52
CA ILE A 4 -6.37 0.51 -2.55
C ILE A 4 -6.02 -0.98 -2.40
N THR A 5 -6.00 -1.70 -3.52
CA THR A 5 -5.66 -3.13 -3.55
C THR A 5 -4.30 -3.33 -4.21
N VAL A 6 -3.37 -4.01 -3.54
CA VAL A 6 -2.07 -4.34 -4.12
C VAL A 6 -2.23 -5.46 -5.13
N LYS A 7 -1.95 -5.17 -6.41
CA LYS A 7 -2.05 -6.11 -7.53
C LYS A 7 -0.77 -6.91 -7.73
N GLY A 8 0.38 -6.33 -7.42
CA GLY A 8 1.67 -6.95 -7.68
C GLY A 8 2.82 -6.06 -7.26
N VAL A 9 4.02 -6.64 -7.20
CA VAL A 9 5.28 -5.90 -7.09
C VAL A 9 6.16 -6.29 -8.27
N LEU A 10 6.76 -5.29 -8.90
CA LEU A 10 7.62 -5.41 -10.06
C LEU A 10 9.03 -5.02 -9.61
N GLN A 11 10.02 -5.85 -9.92
CA GLN A 11 11.41 -5.46 -9.77
C GLN A 11 11.89 -4.80 -11.06
N SER A 12 12.33 -3.55 -10.97
CA SER A 12 12.90 -2.80 -12.09
C SER A 12 14.37 -2.54 -11.78
N GLY A 13 15.25 -3.42 -12.28
CA GLY A 13 16.68 -3.38 -11.98
C GLY A 13 16.95 -3.55 -10.48
N SER A 14 17.49 -2.50 -9.85
CA SER A 14 17.79 -2.44 -8.41
C SER A 14 16.67 -1.87 -7.54
N THR A 15 15.53 -1.46 -8.13
CA THR A 15 14.40 -0.89 -7.40
C THR A 15 13.16 -1.77 -7.48
N TYR A 16 12.31 -1.69 -6.46
CA TYR A 16 11.00 -2.33 -6.43
C TYR A 16 9.90 -1.29 -6.67
N LEU A 17 8.95 -1.66 -7.52
CA LEU A 17 7.74 -0.91 -7.83
C LEU A 17 6.56 -1.75 -7.34
N ALA A 18 5.51 -1.12 -6.82
CA ALA A 18 4.27 -1.80 -6.49
C ALA A 18 3.17 -1.33 -7.43
N MET A 19 2.33 -2.26 -7.88
CA MET A 19 1.11 -1.96 -8.63
C MET A 19 -0.06 -1.99 -7.66
N VAL A 20 -0.78 -0.88 -7.56
CA VAL A 20 -1.97 -0.75 -6.71
C VAL A 20 -3.18 -0.39 -7.57
N LEU A 21 -4.28 -1.11 -7.40
CA LEU A 21 -5.57 -0.75 -7.98
C LEU A 21 -6.23 0.26 -7.05
N GLY A 22 -6.45 1.46 -7.56
CA GLY A 22 -7.20 2.50 -6.88
C GLY A 22 -8.70 2.21 -6.89
N PRO A 23 -9.47 2.90 -6.02
CA PRO A 23 -10.92 2.74 -5.93
C PRO A 23 -11.66 3.09 -7.22
N ASN A 24 -11.02 3.86 -8.10
CA ASN A 24 -11.57 4.26 -9.40
C ASN A 24 -11.41 3.16 -10.47
N GLY A 25 -10.96 1.95 -10.10
CA GLY A 25 -10.65 0.86 -11.04
C GLY A 25 -9.37 1.10 -11.87
N LYS A 26 -8.62 2.17 -11.56
CA LYS A 26 -7.36 2.51 -12.23
C LYS A 26 -6.18 1.90 -11.51
N THR A 27 -5.25 1.33 -12.26
CA THR A 27 -3.99 0.81 -11.72
C THR A 27 -2.95 1.92 -11.68
N TYR A 28 -2.31 2.08 -10.53
CA TYR A 28 -1.23 3.01 -10.27
C TYR A 28 0.04 2.23 -9.96
N VAL A 29 1.18 2.73 -10.43
CA VAL A 29 2.49 2.19 -10.09
C VAL A 29 3.14 3.14 -9.11
N VAL A 30 3.49 2.63 -7.94
CA VAL A 30 4.04 3.39 -6.82
C VAL A 30 5.43 2.88 -6.47
N ARG A 31 6.25 3.77 -5.90
CA ARG A 31 7.66 3.50 -5.57
C ARG A 31 7.92 3.74 -4.09
N GLN A 32 9.05 3.27 -3.60
CA GLN A 32 9.49 3.65 -2.27
C GLN A 32 9.62 5.17 -2.17
N GLY A 33 9.04 5.76 -1.12
CA GLY A 33 8.98 7.21 -0.91
C GLY A 33 7.79 7.91 -1.58
N ASP A 34 6.98 7.18 -2.37
CA ASP A 34 5.79 7.76 -3.00
C ASP A 34 4.68 8.03 -1.98
N SER A 35 4.01 9.16 -2.11
CA SER A 35 2.91 9.57 -1.23
C SER A 35 1.57 9.18 -1.84
N LEU A 36 0.92 8.21 -1.21
CA LEU A 36 -0.47 7.86 -1.44
C LEU A 36 -1.39 8.84 -0.71
N ARG A 37 -2.67 8.83 -1.08
CA ARG A 37 -3.70 9.70 -0.50
C ARG A 37 -3.83 9.58 1.03
N ASP A 38 -3.58 8.38 1.55
CA ASP A 38 -3.77 8.05 2.98
C ASP A 38 -2.44 7.78 3.72
N GLY A 39 -1.29 7.92 3.04
CA GLY A 39 0.00 7.60 3.65
C GLY A 39 1.17 7.56 2.67
N THR A 40 2.38 7.38 3.18
CA THR A 40 3.60 7.34 2.36
C THR A 40 4.19 5.93 2.34
N ILE A 41 4.67 5.48 1.19
CA ILE A 41 5.32 4.17 1.06
C ILE A 41 6.71 4.24 1.70
N ARG A 42 6.90 3.53 2.80
CA ARG A 42 8.20 3.44 3.45
C ARG A 42 9.14 2.47 2.75
N SER A 43 8.63 1.33 2.30
CA SER A 43 9.42 0.29 1.66
C SER A 43 8.56 -0.61 0.79
N ILE A 44 9.13 -1.11 -0.31
CA ILE A 44 8.50 -2.10 -1.19
C ILE A 44 9.38 -3.35 -1.18
N THR A 45 8.73 -4.49 -0.93
CA THR A 45 9.37 -5.80 -0.81
C THR A 45 8.73 -6.77 -1.79
N PRO A 46 9.37 -7.90 -2.12
CA PRO A 46 8.76 -8.93 -2.97
C PRO A 46 7.46 -9.52 -2.38
N GLN A 47 7.25 -9.42 -1.07
CA GLN A 47 6.04 -9.94 -0.38
C GLN A 47 4.89 -8.92 -0.33
N GLY A 48 5.14 -7.64 -0.65
CA GLY A 48 4.16 -6.57 -0.51
C GLY A 48 4.81 -5.23 -0.20
N LEU A 49 4.04 -4.30 0.37
CA LEU A 49 4.53 -2.95 0.64
C LEU A 49 4.19 -2.46 2.05
N VAL A 50 5.05 -1.59 2.57
CA VAL A 50 4.91 -0.97 3.88
C VAL A 50 4.50 0.48 3.67
N VAL A 51 3.29 0.82 4.12
CA VAL A 51 2.75 2.19 4.09
C VAL A 51 2.74 2.75 5.50
N ILE A 52 3.17 4.00 5.66
CA ILE A 52 2.92 4.77 6.88
C ILE A 52 1.66 5.57 6.63
N GLN A 53 0.58 5.22 7.30
CA GLN A 53 -0.68 5.97 7.22
C GLN A 53 -0.78 6.94 8.40
N ASN A 54 -1.17 8.18 8.12
CA ASN A 54 -1.45 9.17 9.15
C ASN A 54 -2.90 8.98 9.59
N ILE A 55 -3.11 8.47 10.81
CA ILE A 55 -4.45 8.32 11.38
C ILE A 55 -4.67 9.54 12.28
N ASN A 56 -5.60 10.41 11.88
CA ASN A 56 -6.06 11.52 12.72
C ASN A 56 -7.15 10.99 13.65
N ASP A 57 -6.75 10.42 14.78
CA ASP A 57 -7.67 10.08 15.86
C ASP A 57 -7.40 11.00 17.06
N PRO A 58 -8.43 11.72 17.56
CA PRO A 58 -8.26 12.70 18.64
C PRO A 58 -7.98 12.07 20.02
N LEU A 59 -8.07 10.74 20.17
CA LEU A 59 -7.84 10.03 21.43
C LEU A 59 -6.52 9.22 21.43
N SER A 60 -5.73 9.27 20.36
CA SER A 60 -4.52 8.45 20.23
C SER A 60 -3.22 9.27 20.22
N THR A 61 -2.27 8.93 21.09
CA THR A 61 -0.95 9.56 21.24
C THR A 61 0.01 9.25 20.07
N GLN A 62 -0.37 8.36 19.16
CA GLN A 62 0.42 8.01 17.98
C GLN A 62 -0.36 8.34 16.69
N SER A 63 -0.03 9.46 16.05
CA SER A 63 -0.66 9.93 14.81
C SER A 63 -0.29 9.12 13.57
N GLN A 64 0.62 8.14 13.67
CA GLN A 64 1.16 7.39 12.54
C GLN A 64 1.11 5.89 12.82
N ARG A 65 0.47 5.13 11.93
CA ARG A 65 0.46 3.67 11.96
C ARG A 65 1.19 3.11 10.75
N GLU A 66 2.14 2.24 11.01
CA GLU A 66 2.76 1.42 9.99
C GLU A 66 1.78 0.32 9.58
N VAL A 67 1.31 0.37 8.36
CA VAL A 67 0.41 -0.63 7.80
C VAL A 67 1.16 -1.39 6.71
N ARG A 68 1.38 -2.68 6.99
CA ARG A 68 1.92 -3.61 6.01
C ARG A 68 0.77 -4.09 5.13
N LYS A 69 0.68 -3.52 3.92
CA LYS A 69 -0.24 -4.01 2.89
C LYS A 69 0.48 -5.12 2.14
N LEU A 70 0.24 -6.35 2.57
CA LEU A 70 0.75 -7.53 1.86
C LEU A 70 0.12 -7.59 0.46
N LEU A 71 0.82 -8.24 -0.48
CA LEU A 71 0.21 -8.60 -1.76
C LEU A 71 -1.10 -9.31 -1.47
N ARG A 72 -2.20 -8.83 -2.05
CA ARG A 72 -3.44 -9.60 -2.03
C ARG A 72 -3.22 -10.75 -3.00
N SER A 73 -2.57 -11.81 -2.53
CA SER A 73 -2.83 -13.14 -3.07
C SER A 73 -4.34 -13.29 -3.08
N PHE A 74 -4.91 -13.79 -4.18
CA PHE A 74 -6.33 -14.10 -4.30
C PHE A 74 -6.75 -15.14 -3.26
N SER A 75 -6.83 -14.76 -1.99
CA SER A 75 -7.30 -15.61 -0.91
C SER A 75 -8.21 -14.78 -0.04
N GLU A 76 -9.47 -15.20 -0.08
CA GLU A 76 -10.64 -14.77 0.70
C GLU A 76 -11.23 -13.44 0.21
N GLU A 77 -12.36 -13.43 -0.50
CA GLU A 77 -13.61 -14.16 -0.23
C GLU A 77 -14.16 -14.90 -1.47
N ALA A 78 -14.07 -16.23 -1.42
CA ALA A 78 -15.04 -17.10 -2.06
C ALA A 78 -15.79 -17.81 -0.93
N LYS A 79 -16.95 -17.27 -0.53
CA LYS A 79 -18.05 -18.06 0.01
C LYS A 79 -19.37 -17.32 -0.14
#